data_AF-A0AAD5ZEG8-F1
#
_entry.id   AF-A0AAD5ZEG8-F1
#
_cell.length_a   1.000
_cell.length_b   1.000
_cell.length_c   1.000
_cell.angle_alpha   90.00
_cell.angle_beta   90.00
_cell.angle_gamma   90.00
#
_symmetry.space_group_name_H-M   'P 1'
#
loop_
_entity.id
_entity.type
_entity.pdbx_description
1 polymer ?
#
loop_
_entity_poly.entity_id
_entity_poly.type
_entity_poly.pdbx_seq_one_letter_code
_entity_poly.pdbx_strand_id
1 'polypeptide(L)'
;MARTLILSLHLISISLLFAPSFADPSAPIPPSVACRSTSYPEFCKSILPGTQNSSHSLYDYVHFCILKSLSNAQKFYKVIQRYLANANNRSLSPAAMSALEDCLMLSGLNIEYLNSAINTLNNTKSTLLDPNADTLQTLLSALLTNLQTCTDGLVANNITIPSISDCSKLYSVSLALYTNAWNPGGMRHLFHNGSVSPRVLNNPNLKSIRPGGRRLLQTVMIYDIVVVDQNAGSNYNTIGAAVAAAPKYSDGTKGYFLIYVMAGVYNEYISIAPSQTYVMIVGDGIGQTVITGNRNAGPTWSTFSSATFAVGGQGFVGIGLTIQNTAGAINGQAVALRNTADLSVFYQCSIEGYQDTLYAHSMRQFYRECNIYGTVDFIFGNAAAVFQDCNIYAQIPLRGQGNTITAQSRSDPNQNTGFSFQGCQFKAGPDMAAIGNVVPTFLGRPWMLYSRVVVMQSFLDSLINPAGWYRLSFFTICNICCKAQTLPTNLFFTGI
;
A
#
# COMPACT_ATOMS: atom_id res chain seq x y z
N MET A 1 -7.22 79.99 7.20
CA MET A 1 -7.66 79.26 5.98
C MET A 1 -7.02 77.87 6.05
N ALA A 2 -7.67 76.86 6.61
CA ALA A 2 -8.73 76.04 5.99
C ALA A 2 -8.20 75.06 4.91
N ARG A 3 -8.16 73.77 5.32
CA ARG A 3 -8.44 72.52 4.56
C ARG A 3 -7.55 72.24 3.32
N THR A 4 -7.03 71.03 3.08
CA THR A 4 -7.77 69.77 3.01
C THR A 4 -6.78 68.60 2.99
N LEU A 5 -6.95 67.62 3.88
CA LEU A 5 -6.28 66.31 3.84
C LEU A 5 -7.03 65.45 2.82
N ILE A 6 -6.38 65.02 1.74
CA ILE A 6 -6.98 64.10 0.76
C ILE A 6 -6.85 62.68 1.32
N LEU A 7 -7.94 62.15 1.88
CA LEU A 7 -8.10 60.72 2.14
C LEU A 7 -8.43 60.02 0.82
N SER A 8 -7.49 59.25 0.27
CA SER A 8 -7.78 58.33 -0.82
C SER A 8 -8.46 57.07 -0.26
N LEU A 9 -9.78 56.97 -0.45
CA LEU A 9 -10.52 55.71 -0.24
C LEU A 9 -10.06 54.70 -1.30
N HIS A 10 -9.23 53.73 -0.91
CA HIS A 10 -9.12 52.49 -1.68
C HIS A 10 -10.31 51.60 -1.32
N LEU A 11 -11.28 51.52 -2.23
CA LEU A 11 -12.28 50.46 -2.24
C LEU A 11 -11.55 49.11 -2.38
N ILE A 12 -11.32 48.44 -1.26
CA ILE A 12 -11.00 47.01 -1.24
C ILE A 12 -12.27 46.31 -1.70
N SER A 13 -12.31 45.91 -2.98
CA SER A 13 -13.29 44.95 -3.45
C SER A 13 -13.04 43.65 -2.68
N ILE A 14 -13.82 43.41 -1.64
CA ILE A 14 -13.93 42.10 -1.01
C ILE A 14 -14.63 41.21 -2.04
N SER A 15 -13.84 40.64 -2.96
CA SER A 15 -14.24 39.45 -3.69
C SER A 15 -14.40 38.36 -2.64
N LEU A 16 -15.64 38.19 -2.17
CA LEU A 16 -16.09 37.01 -1.45
C LEU A 16 -15.69 35.79 -2.29
N LEU A 17 -14.53 35.23 -1.97
CA LEU A 17 -14.17 33.89 -2.40
C LEU A 17 -15.19 32.98 -1.73
N PHE A 18 -16.26 32.66 -2.45
CA PHE A 18 -17.13 31.56 -2.11
C PHE A 18 -16.23 30.34 -1.96
N ALA A 19 -16.01 29.91 -0.72
CA ALA A 19 -15.60 28.54 -0.47
C ALA A 19 -16.62 27.66 -1.20
N PRO A 20 -16.20 26.70 -2.04
CA PRO A 20 -17.16 25.81 -2.67
C PRO A 20 -17.99 25.19 -1.55
N SER A 21 -19.28 25.51 -1.51
CA SER A 21 -20.22 24.86 -0.61
C SER A 21 -20.14 23.38 -0.94
N PHE A 22 -19.54 22.59 -0.05
CA PHE A 22 -19.55 21.15 -0.22
C PHE A 22 -21.00 20.70 -0.29
N ALA A 23 -21.39 20.12 -1.42
CA ALA A 23 -22.73 19.59 -1.58
C ALA A 23 -22.93 18.51 -0.50
N ASP A 24 -24.04 18.61 0.24
CA ASP A 24 -24.41 17.61 1.24
C ASP A 24 -24.48 16.24 0.56
N PRO A 25 -23.64 15.25 0.94
CA PRO A 25 -23.62 13.93 0.31
C PRO A 25 -24.94 13.18 0.43
N SER A 26 -25.80 13.56 1.38
CA SER A 26 -27.13 12.99 1.59
C SER A 26 -28.20 13.65 0.72
N ALA A 27 -27.92 14.81 0.12
CA ALA A 27 -28.85 15.47 -0.80
C ALA A 27 -28.95 14.71 -2.13
N PRO A 28 -30.13 14.70 -2.77
CA PRO A 28 -30.29 14.10 -4.09
C PRO A 28 -29.36 14.74 -5.12
N ILE A 29 -28.68 13.92 -5.91
CA ILE A 29 -27.67 14.36 -6.88
C ILE A 29 -27.82 13.58 -8.20
N PRO A 30 -27.88 14.26 -9.35
CA PRO A 30 -28.00 13.56 -10.63
C PRO A 30 -26.70 12.83 -11.00
N PRO A 31 -26.76 11.71 -11.75
CA PRO A 31 -25.58 10.97 -12.21
C PRO A 31 -24.57 11.84 -12.95
N SER A 32 -25.05 12.86 -13.68
CA SER A 32 -24.22 13.82 -14.43
C SER A 32 -23.30 14.67 -13.54
N VAL A 33 -23.63 14.84 -12.26
CA VAL A 33 -22.83 15.55 -11.28
C VAL A 33 -22.01 14.56 -10.45
N ALA A 34 -22.63 13.47 -9.98
CA ALA A 34 -21.95 12.44 -9.18
C ALA A 34 -20.74 11.83 -9.90
N CYS A 35 -20.86 11.59 -11.21
CA CYS A 35 -19.82 10.92 -12.00
C CYS A 35 -18.64 11.82 -12.43
N ARG A 36 -18.68 13.14 -12.17
CA ARG A 36 -17.70 14.09 -12.72
C ARG A 36 -16.26 13.86 -12.28
N SER A 37 -16.05 13.41 -11.03
CA SER A 37 -14.72 13.18 -10.49
C SER A 37 -14.22 11.74 -10.64
N THR A 38 -15.01 10.88 -11.30
CA THR A 38 -14.58 9.52 -11.60
C THR A 38 -13.63 9.50 -12.79
N SER A 39 -12.68 8.55 -12.81
CA SER A 39 -11.79 8.31 -13.96
C SER A 39 -12.55 7.82 -15.20
N TYR A 40 -13.82 7.39 -15.03
CA TYR A 40 -14.67 6.83 -16.09
C TYR A 40 -16.08 7.44 -16.08
N PRO A 41 -16.22 8.75 -16.38
CA PRO A 41 -17.48 9.48 -16.20
C PRO A 41 -18.62 8.94 -17.08
N GLU A 42 -18.36 8.58 -18.33
CA GLU A 42 -19.38 8.02 -19.23
C GLU A 42 -19.83 6.63 -18.80
N PHE A 43 -18.89 5.78 -18.39
CA PHE A 43 -19.22 4.47 -17.85
C PHE A 43 -20.04 4.60 -16.55
N CYS A 44 -19.63 5.48 -15.63
CA CYS A 44 -20.37 5.78 -14.40
C CYS A 44 -21.82 6.19 -14.70
N LYS A 45 -22.05 7.13 -15.62
CA LYS A 45 -23.40 7.55 -16.02
C LYS A 45 -24.23 6.40 -16.59
N SER A 46 -23.60 5.52 -17.37
CA SER A 46 -24.27 4.38 -18.01
C SER A 46 -24.74 3.31 -17.02
N ILE A 47 -24.12 3.23 -15.83
CA ILE A 47 -24.43 2.19 -14.84
C ILE A 47 -25.31 2.66 -13.68
N LEU A 48 -25.31 3.95 -13.33
CA LEU A 48 -26.04 4.47 -12.18
C LEU A 48 -27.55 4.55 -12.44
N PRO A 49 -28.39 4.26 -11.43
CA PRO A 49 -29.85 4.41 -11.56
C PRO A 49 -30.28 5.89 -11.54
N GLY A 50 -31.25 6.25 -12.39
CA GLY A 50 -31.94 7.55 -12.36
C GLY A 50 -31.77 8.43 -13.61
N THR A 51 -32.68 9.41 -13.77
CA THR A 51 -32.62 10.50 -14.77
C THR A 51 -32.25 11.83 -14.08
N GLN A 52 -32.27 12.97 -14.81
CA GLN A 52 -31.88 14.31 -14.32
C GLN A 52 -32.54 14.76 -12.98
N ASN A 53 -33.65 14.12 -12.57
CA ASN A 53 -34.34 14.35 -11.30
C ASN A 53 -34.24 13.12 -10.37
N SER A 54 -33.02 12.67 -10.06
CA SER A 54 -32.81 11.52 -9.16
C SER A 54 -33.17 11.88 -7.72
N SER A 55 -33.82 10.95 -7.01
CA SER A 55 -33.97 11.00 -5.54
C SER A 55 -32.80 10.35 -4.80
N HIS A 56 -31.76 9.94 -5.53
CA HIS A 56 -30.62 9.21 -5.01
C HIS A 56 -29.53 10.17 -4.54
N SER A 57 -29.01 9.89 -3.35
CA SER A 57 -27.84 10.56 -2.76
C SER A 57 -26.52 9.96 -3.27
N LEU A 58 -25.38 10.58 -2.94
CA LEU A 58 -24.08 9.98 -3.23
C LEU A 58 -23.91 8.64 -2.49
N TYR A 59 -24.45 8.52 -1.28
CA TYR A 59 -24.39 7.29 -0.50
C TYR A 59 -25.13 6.12 -1.19
N ASP A 60 -26.29 6.39 -1.79
CA ASP A 60 -27.04 5.38 -2.55
C ASP A 60 -26.24 4.89 -3.76
N TYR A 61 -25.57 5.81 -4.47
CA TYR A 61 -24.73 5.45 -5.61
C TYR A 61 -23.49 4.66 -5.22
N VAL A 62 -22.85 4.98 -4.09
CA VAL A 62 -21.74 4.18 -3.55
C VAL A 62 -22.20 2.76 -3.25
N HIS A 63 -23.30 2.61 -2.51
CA HIS A 63 -23.84 1.31 -2.15
C HIS A 63 -24.20 0.48 -3.40
N PHE A 64 -24.89 1.08 -4.36
CA PHE A 64 -25.22 0.47 -5.64
C PHE A 64 -23.98 0.01 -6.43
N CYS A 65 -22.97 0.88 -6.54
CA CYS A 65 -21.75 0.55 -7.28
C CYS A 65 -20.94 -0.57 -6.61
N ILE A 66 -20.90 -0.62 -5.29
CA ILE A 66 -20.24 -1.71 -4.55
C ILE A 66 -20.98 -3.04 -4.74
N LEU A 67 -22.32 -3.05 -4.68
CA LEU A 67 -23.12 -4.24 -4.99
C LEU A 67 -22.90 -4.74 -6.42
N LYS A 68 -22.86 -3.83 -7.40
CA LYS A 68 -22.58 -4.16 -8.80
C LYS A 68 -21.15 -4.68 -8.98
N SER A 69 -20.19 -4.09 -8.26
CA SER A 69 -18.80 -4.53 -8.21
C SER A 69 -18.69 -5.96 -7.66
N LEU A 70 -19.43 -6.30 -6.60
CA LEU A 70 -19.46 -7.66 -6.04
C LEU A 70 -19.99 -8.68 -7.05
N SER A 71 -21.10 -8.38 -7.71
CA SER A 71 -21.68 -9.26 -8.73
C SER A 71 -20.68 -9.55 -9.86
N ASN A 72 -19.98 -8.53 -10.34
CA ASN A 72 -18.97 -8.70 -11.39
C ASN A 72 -17.69 -9.39 -10.89
N ALA A 73 -17.25 -9.13 -9.66
CA ALA A 73 -16.14 -9.82 -9.03
C ALA A 73 -16.40 -11.35 -8.96
N GLN A 74 -17.61 -11.75 -8.57
CA GLN A 74 -18.02 -13.16 -8.53
C GLN A 74 -18.04 -13.81 -9.92
N LYS A 75 -18.49 -13.09 -10.96
CA LYS A 75 -18.43 -13.59 -12.34
C LYS A 75 -16.98 -13.75 -12.80
N PHE A 76 -16.13 -12.77 -12.52
CA PHE A 76 -14.72 -12.80 -12.88
C PHE A 76 -14.00 -13.97 -12.19
N TYR A 77 -14.20 -14.14 -10.89
CA TYR A 77 -13.69 -15.29 -10.13
C TYR A 77 -14.07 -16.64 -10.76
N LYS A 78 -15.36 -16.81 -11.12
CA LYS A 78 -15.84 -18.02 -11.83
C LYS A 78 -15.19 -18.22 -13.19
N VAL A 79 -14.86 -17.15 -13.92
CA VAL A 79 -14.12 -17.25 -15.19
C VAL A 79 -12.71 -17.78 -14.93
N ILE A 80 -11.98 -17.25 -13.95
CA ILE A 80 -10.64 -17.73 -13.59
C ILE A 80 -10.68 -19.20 -13.17
N GLN A 81 -11.64 -19.60 -12.35
CA GLN A 81 -11.84 -21.01 -11.97
C GLN A 81 -12.00 -21.93 -13.19
N ARG A 82 -12.74 -21.50 -14.22
CA ARG A 82 -12.92 -22.29 -15.45
C ARG A 82 -11.64 -22.38 -16.28
N TYR A 83 -10.81 -21.35 -16.28
CA TYR A 83 -9.50 -21.40 -16.93
C TYR A 83 -8.60 -22.44 -16.25
N LEU A 84 -8.53 -22.43 -14.91
CA LEU A 84 -7.77 -23.40 -14.12
C LEU A 84 -8.31 -24.82 -14.28
N ALA A 85 -9.63 -25.02 -14.22
CA ALA A 85 -10.24 -26.35 -14.41
C ALA A 85 -9.95 -26.97 -15.79
N ASN A 86 -9.68 -26.14 -16.80
CA ASN A 86 -9.33 -26.58 -18.16
C ASN A 86 -7.83 -26.48 -18.46
N ALA A 87 -6.96 -26.30 -17.45
CA ALA A 87 -5.54 -26.07 -17.64
C ALA A 87 -4.86 -27.19 -18.44
N ASN A 88 -5.16 -28.45 -18.13
CA ASN A 88 -4.59 -29.62 -18.83
C ASN A 88 -4.95 -29.64 -20.32
N ASN A 89 -6.20 -29.30 -20.66
CA ASN A 89 -6.67 -29.27 -22.05
C ASN A 89 -6.09 -28.09 -22.84
N ARG A 90 -5.60 -27.04 -22.15
CA ARG A 90 -5.04 -25.83 -22.74
C ARG A 90 -3.51 -25.85 -22.82
N SER A 91 -2.86 -26.91 -22.30
CA SER A 91 -1.41 -27.03 -22.25
C SER A 91 -0.73 -25.78 -21.68
N LEU A 92 -1.26 -25.26 -20.56
CA LEU A 92 -0.75 -24.04 -19.94
C LEU A 92 0.67 -24.25 -19.41
N SER A 93 1.54 -23.25 -19.60
CA SER A 93 2.87 -23.27 -18.98
C SER A 93 2.77 -23.19 -17.45
N PRO A 94 3.79 -23.65 -16.71
CA PRO A 94 3.83 -23.49 -15.25
C PRO A 94 3.67 -22.03 -14.80
N ALA A 95 4.33 -21.07 -15.46
CA ALA A 95 4.13 -19.64 -15.22
C ALA A 95 2.69 -19.17 -15.44
N ALA A 96 2.00 -19.69 -16.48
CA ALA A 96 0.60 -19.36 -16.74
C ALA A 96 -0.34 -19.94 -15.68
N MET A 97 -0.05 -21.14 -15.18
CA MET A 97 -0.78 -21.72 -14.05
C MET A 97 -0.58 -20.89 -12.78
N SER A 98 0.66 -20.54 -12.45
CA SER A 98 0.98 -19.68 -11.30
C SER A 98 0.25 -18.33 -11.39
N ALA A 99 0.24 -17.68 -12.54
CA ALA A 99 -0.47 -16.42 -12.74
C ALA A 99 -2.00 -16.54 -12.59
N LEU A 100 -2.60 -17.65 -13.03
CA LEU A 100 -4.03 -17.92 -12.85
C LEU A 100 -4.37 -18.20 -11.38
N GLU A 101 -3.53 -18.93 -10.65
CA GLU A 101 -3.68 -19.18 -9.21
C GLU A 101 -3.57 -17.89 -8.40
N ASP A 102 -2.58 -17.04 -8.72
CA ASP A 102 -2.47 -15.70 -8.14
C ASP A 102 -3.73 -14.88 -8.39
N CYS A 103 -4.21 -14.87 -9.64
CA CYS A 103 -5.43 -14.14 -9.98
C CYS A 103 -6.67 -14.71 -9.25
N LEU A 104 -6.75 -16.03 -9.07
CA LEU A 104 -7.84 -16.67 -8.32
C LEU A 104 -7.83 -16.21 -6.86
N MET A 105 -6.65 -16.20 -6.22
CA MET A 105 -6.49 -15.71 -4.85
C MET A 105 -6.90 -14.24 -4.73
N LEU A 106 -6.37 -13.37 -5.61
CA LEU A 106 -6.61 -11.93 -5.59
C LEU A 106 -8.07 -11.57 -5.88
N SER A 107 -8.72 -12.29 -6.80
CA SER A 107 -10.15 -12.10 -7.08
C SER A 107 -11.05 -12.61 -5.94
N GLY A 108 -10.64 -13.68 -5.24
CA GLY A 108 -11.29 -14.11 -4.00
C GLY A 108 -11.23 -13.05 -2.90
N LEU A 109 -10.05 -12.46 -2.67
CA LEU A 109 -9.86 -11.35 -1.73
C LEU A 109 -10.74 -10.15 -2.08
N ASN A 110 -10.88 -9.82 -3.38
CA ASN A 110 -11.76 -8.74 -3.80
C ASN A 110 -13.23 -8.99 -3.42
N ILE A 111 -13.70 -10.23 -3.52
CA ILE A 111 -15.05 -10.60 -3.09
C ILE A 111 -15.20 -10.40 -1.56
N GLU A 112 -14.22 -10.81 -0.77
CA GLU A 112 -14.22 -10.63 0.68
C GLU A 112 -14.24 -9.14 1.07
N TYR A 113 -13.41 -8.31 0.43
CA TYR A 113 -13.35 -6.87 0.68
C TYR A 113 -14.67 -6.17 0.32
N LEU A 114 -15.29 -6.55 -0.80
CA LEU A 114 -16.59 -6.02 -1.21
C LEU A 114 -17.71 -6.44 -0.24
N ASN A 115 -17.71 -7.69 0.24
CA ASN A 115 -18.66 -8.13 1.28
C ASN A 115 -18.47 -7.37 2.59
N SER A 116 -17.21 -7.16 3.01
CA SER A 116 -16.90 -6.36 4.20
C SER A 116 -17.41 -4.92 4.06
N ALA A 117 -17.15 -4.29 2.90
CA ALA A 117 -17.66 -2.97 2.58
C ALA A 117 -19.20 -2.87 2.65
N ILE A 118 -19.92 -3.84 2.07
CA ILE A 118 -21.38 -3.89 2.11
C ILE A 118 -21.89 -4.02 3.55
N ASN A 119 -21.27 -4.88 4.35
CA ASN A 119 -21.65 -5.06 5.76
C ASN A 119 -21.45 -3.77 6.55
N THR A 120 -20.33 -3.06 6.35
CA THR A 120 -20.09 -1.75 6.97
C THR A 120 -21.15 -0.74 6.57
N LEU A 121 -21.47 -0.65 5.27
CA LEU A 121 -22.47 0.32 4.79
C LEU A 121 -23.88 0.01 5.26
N ASN A 122 -24.31 -1.27 5.27
CA ASN A 122 -25.63 -1.67 5.75
C ASN A 122 -25.85 -1.36 7.23
N ASN A 123 -24.78 -1.41 8.04
CA ASN A 123 -24.84 -1.13 9.47
C ASN A 123 -24.70 0.37 9.79
N THR A 124 -24.55 1.24 8.79
CA THR A 124 -24.37 2.67 8.98
C THR A 124 -25.59 3.43 8.48
N LYS A 125 -26.30 4.11 9.38
CA LYS A 125 -27.51 4.91 9.05
C LYS A 125 -27.21 6.39 8.73
N SER A 126 -25.94 6.81 8.79
CA SER A 126 -25.47 8.19 8.62
C SER A 126 -24.00 8.23 8.15
N THR A 127 -23.30 9.37 8.23
CA THR A 127 -21.87 9.49 7.87
C THR A 127 -21.01 8.50 8.68
N LEU A 128 -20.20 7.69 8.00
CA LEU A 128 -19.18 6.84 8.61
C LEU A 128 -18.24 7.65 9.51
N LEU A 129 -17.89 7.10 10.67
CA LEU A 129 -16.83 7.62 11.53
C LEU A 129 -15.45 7.37 10.88
N ASP A 130 -14.50 8.27 11.12
CA ASP A 130 -13.17 8.32 10.50
C ASP A 130 -12.43 6.96 10.42
N PRO A 131 -12.42 6.05 11.43
CA PRO A 131 -11.73 4.76 11.31
C PRO A 131 -12.38 3.79 10.31
N ASN A 132 -13.71 3.82 10.23
CA ASN A 132 -14.46 2.98 9.29
C ASN A 132 -14.36 3.53 7.86
N ALA A 133 -14.34 4.86 7.74
CA ALA A 133 -14.18 5.53 6.46
C ALA A 133 -12.80 5.25 5.83
N ASP A 134 -11.73 5.36 6.61
CA ASP A 134 -10.38 5.06 6.13
C ASP A 134 -10.21 3.58 5.77
N THR A 135 -10.80 2.69 6.56
CA THR A 135 -10.78 1.25 6.30
C THR A 135 -11.49 0.93 4.99
N LEU A 136 -12.68 1.49 4.76
CA LEU A 136 -13.43 1.26 3.53
C LEU A 136 -12.68 1.81 2.30
N GLN A 137 -12.07 3.00 2.38
CA GLN A 137 -11.23 3.52 1.29
C GLN A 137 -10.04 2.60 0.99
N THR A 138 -9.43 2.04 2.04
CA THR A 138 -8.29 1.13 1.94
C THR A 138 -8.71 -0.17 1.23
N LEU A 139 -9.84 -0.76 1.63
CA LEU A 139 -10.40 -1.96 0.98
C LEU A 139 -10.70 -1.71 -0.49
N LEU A 140 -11.38 -0.60 -0.82
CA LEU A 140 -11.71 -0.22 -2.20
C LEU A 140 -10.44 0.06 -3.03
N SER A 141 -9.41 0.66 -2.42
CA SER A 141 -8.12 0.87 -3.06
C SER A 141 -7.42 -0.45 -3.39
N ALA A 142 -7.50 -1.43 -2.48
CA ALA A 142 -6.91 -2.76 -2.68
C ALA A 142 -7.60 -3.55 -3.81
N LEU A 143 -8.89 -3.32 -4.09
CA LEU A 143 -9.58 -3.97 -5.22
C LEU A 143 -8.88 -3.75 -6.55
N LEU A 144 -8.49 -2.49 -6.81
CA LEU A 144 -7.77 -2.08 -8.01
C LEU A 144 -6.36 -2.66 -8.05
N THR A 145 -5.65 -2.65 -6.91
CA THR A 145 -4.31 -3.24 -6.80
C THR A 145 -4.33 -4.74 -7.09
N ASN A 146 -5.25 -5.48 -6.48
CA ASN A 146 -5.41 -6.91 -6.69
C ASN A 146 -5.76 -7.24 -8.15
N LEU A 147 -6.66 -6.45 -8.75
CA LEU A 147 -7.03 -6.63 -10.16
C LEU A 147 -5.85 -6.33 -11.10
N GLN A 148 -5.05 -5.31 -10.80
CA GLN A 148 -3.86 -4.97 -11.57
C GLN A 148 -2.84 -6.11 -11.54
N THR A 149 -2.48 -6.59 -10.36
CA THR A 149 -1.53 -7.71 -10.22
C THR A 149 -2.02 -8.97 -10.93
N CYS A 150 -3.31 -9.31 -10.80
CA CYS A 150 -3.90 -10.39 -11.59
C CYS A 150 -3.72 -10.14 -13.10
N THR A 151 -4.08 -8.95 -13.58
CA THR A 151 -4.03 -8.61 -15.00
C THR A 151 -2.60 -8.69 -15.55
N ASP A 152 -1.62 -8.16 -14.82
CA ASP A 152 -0.21 -8.19 -15.23
C ASP A 152 0.29 -9.63 -15.38
N GLY A 153 -0.05 -10.51 -14.44
CA GLY A 153 0.31 -11.93 -14.50
C GLY A 153 -0.33 -12.64 -15.70
N LEU A 154 -1.61 -12.37 -15.98
CA LEU A 154 -2.32 -12.96 -17.12
C LEU A 154 -1.77 -12.45 -18.45
N VAL A 155 -1.53 -11.15 -18.59
CA VAL A 155 -1.00 -10.52 -19.81
C VAL A 155 0.42 -11.00 -20.09
N ALA A 156 1.28 -11.13 -19.06
CA ALA A 156 2.62 -11.69 -19.21
C ALA A 156 2.63 -13.13 -19.75
N ASN A 157 1.51 -13.84 -19.61
CA ASN A 157 1.31 -15.21 -20.10
C ASN A 157 0.33 -15.29 -21.29
N ASN A 158 0.08 -14.17 -21.98
CA ASN A 158 -0.80 -14.08 -23.15
C ASN A 158 -2.26 -14.55 -22.89
N ILE A 159 -2.74 -14.45 -21.65
CA ILE A 159 -4.12 -14.74 -21.28
C ILE A 159 -4.91 -13.44 -21.26
N THR A 160 -5.95 -13.34 -22.09
CA THR A 160 -6.84 -12.17 -22.12
C THR A 160 -8.23 -12.55 -21.66
N ILE A 161 -8.79 -11.79 -20.72
CA ILE A 161 -10.14 -12.00 -20.17
C ILE A 161 -10.96 -10.72 -20.36
N PRO A 162 -11.99 -10.72 -21.23
CA PRO A 162 -12.76 -9.51 -21.55
C PRO A 162 -13.41 -8.81 -20.35
N SER A 163 -13.84 -9.57 -19.33
CA SER A 163 -14.52 -9.02 -18.15
C SER A 163 -13.63 -8.20 -17.21
N ILE A 164 -12.30 -8.17 -17.41
CA ILE A 164 -11.36 -7.38 -16.61
C ILE A 164 -11.64 -5.88 -16.73
N SER A 165 -11.91 -5.39 -17.95
CA SER A 165 -12.21 -3.97 -18.21
C SER A 165 -13.41 -3.49 -17.38
N ASP A 166 -14.46 -4.32 -17.30
CA ASP A 166 -15.67 -3.95 -16.56
C ASP A 166 -15.42 -3.93 -15.05
N CYS A 167 -14.62 -4.88 -14.53
CA CYS A 167 -14.23 -4.89 -13.12
C CYS A 167 -13.40 -3.65 -12.76
N SER A 168 -12.40 -3.31 -13.58
CA SER A 168 -11.51 -2.16 -13.36
C SER A 168 -12.30 -0.85 -13.30
N LYS A 169 -13.18 -0.62 -14.29
CA LYS A 169 -14.02 0.59 -14.33
C LYS A 169 -14.98 0.65 -13.13
N LEU A 170 -15.60 -0.47 -12.74
CA LEU A 170 -16.50 -0.51 -11.59
C LEU A 170 -15.80 -0.23 -10.26
N TYR A 171 -14.62 -0.81 -10.04
CA TYR A 171 -13.85 -0.58 -8.82
C TYR A 171 -13.39 0.89 -8.73
N SER A 172 -12.92 1.47 -9.84
CA SER A 172 -12.53 2.88 -9.91
C SER A 172 -13.72 3.81 -9.65
N VAL A 173 -14.88 3.56 -10.29
CA VAL A 173 -16.10 4.35 -10.04
C VAL A 173 -16.57 4.22 -8.59
N SER A 174 -16.55 3.01 -8.03
CA SER A 174 -16.94 2.78 -6.63
C SER A 174 -16.04 3.57 -5.67
N LEU A 175 -14.72 3.55 -5.89
CA LEU A 175 -13.75 4.27 -5.08
C LEU A 175 -13.88 5.80 -5.22
N ALA A 176 -14.11 6.30 -6.43
CA ALA A 176 -14.27 7.73 -6.69
C ALA A 176 -15.56 8.29 -6.07
N LEU A 177 -16.69 7.60 -6.26
CA LEU A 177 -17.96 7.98 -5.64
C LEU A 177 -17.85 7.93 -4.11
N TYR A 178 -17.18 6.90 -3.58
CA TYR A 178 -16.93 6.77 -2.15
C TYR A 178 -16.11 7.96 -1.61
N THR A 179 -15.02 8.30 -2.31
CA THR A 179 -14.15 9.42 -1.93
C THR A 179 -14.91 10.75 -1.98
N ASN A 180 -15.78 10.97 -2.97
CA ASN A 180 -16.62 12.17 -2.98
C ASN A 180 -17.60 12.23 -1.81
N ALA A 181 -18.18 11.09 -1.44
CA ALA A 181 -19.22 11.02 -0.43
C ALA A 181 -18.68 11.20 0.99
N TRP A 182 -17.51 10.61 1.30
CA TRP A 182 -16.92 10.59 2.64
C TRP A 182 -15.63 11.38 2.80
N ASN A 183 -15.01 11.82 1.70
CA ASN A 183 -13.78 12.62 1.70
C ASN A 183 -13.78 13.70 0.59
N PRO A 184 -14.82 14.58 0.52
CA PRO A 184 -15.00 15.52 -0.59
C PRO A 184 -13.88 16.56 -0.74
N GLY A 185 -12.93 16.60 0.20
CA GLY A 185 -11.84 17.57 0.26
C GLY A 185 -10.43 16.97 0.21
N GLY A 186 -10.26 15.69 -0.12
CA GLY A 186 -8.97 15.01 -0.31
C GLY A 186 -7.79 15.62 0.47
N MET A 187 -7.68 15.35 1.77
CA MET A 187 -6.59 15.84 2.64
C MET A 187 -6.21 17.35 2.52
N ARG A 188 -7.07 18.24 2.02
CA ARG A 188 -6.78 19.69 2.06
C ARG A 188 -6.94 20.30 3.44
N HIS A 189 -7.56 19.59 4.38
CA HIS A 189 -7.84 20.11 5.73
C HIS A 189 -6.70 19.95 6.76
N LEU A 190 -5.57 19.32 6.40
CA LEU A 190 -4.39 19.25 7.29
C LEU A 190 -3.39 20.39 7.06
N PHE A 191 -3.51 21.15 5.97
CA PHE A 191 -2.61 22.26 5.66
C PHE A 191 -3.39 23.48 5.15
N HIS A 192 -3.99 24.22 6.09
CA HIS A 192 -4.31 25.62 5.88
C HIS A 192 -3.63 26.45 6.98
N ASN A 193 -2.71 27.32 6.56
CA ASN A 193 -2.01 28.32 7.36
C ASN A 193 -1.31 27.84 8.65
N GLY A 194 -0.39 26.87 8.57
CA GLY A 194 0.62 26.65 9.63
C GLY A 194 0.09 26.42 11.07
N SER A 195 -1.21 26.20 11.23
CA SER A 195 -1.88 26.06 12.51
C SER A 195 -2.91 24.94 12.37
N VAL A 196 -2.72 23.88 13.16
CA VAL A 196 -3.69 22.80 13.34
C VAL A 196 -5.03 23.42 13.76
N SER A 197 -6.12 23.07 13.06
CA SER A 197 -7.46 23.57 13.37
C SER A 197 -7.84 23.24 14.83
N PRO A 198 -8.27 24.22 15.66
CA PRO A 198 -8.49 24.04 17.10
C PRO A 198 -9.62 23.07 17.50
N ARG A 199 -10.38 22.51 16.55
CA ARG A 199 -11.46 21.56 16.88
C ARG A 199 -10.97 20.18 17.33
N VAL A 200 -9.68 19.89 17.19
CA VAL A 200 -9.03 18.65 17.71
C VAL A 200 -8.58 18.81 19.17
N LEU A 201 -8.59 20.03 19.74
CA LEU A 201 -8.04 20.31 21.08
C LEU A 201 -9.06 20.33 22.23
N ASN A 202 -10.34 20.13 21.96
CA ASN A 202 -11.38 20.08 23.00
C ASN A 202 -11.93 18.66 23.26
N ASN A 203 -11.10 17.63 23.07
CA ASN A 203 -11.35 16.35 23.70
C ASN A 203 -10.74 16.39 25.12
N PRO A 204 -11.54 16.30 26.20
CA PRO A 204 -11.03 16.34 27.58
C PRO A 204 -10.05 15.21 27.90
N ASN A 205 -9.93 14.19 27.04
CA ASN A 205 -8.98 13.09 27.16
C ASN A 205 -7.60 13.35 26.50
N LEU A 206 -7.35 14.53 25.91
CA LEU A 206 -6.11 14.86 25.19
C LEU A 206 -5.24 15.94 25.87
N LYS A 207 -5.43 16.18 27.17
CA LYS A 207 -4.57 17.07 27.95
C LYS A 207 -3.37 16.33 28.54
N SER A 208 -2.33 16.10 27.72
CA SER A 208 -0.92 16.12 28.14
C SER A 208 -0.03 15.55 27.02
N ILE A 209 0.40 16.41 26.09
CA ILE A 209 1.64 16.17 25.35
C ILE A 209 2.60 17.30 25.73
N ARG A 210 3.37 17.07 26.80
CA ARG A 210 4.62 17.78 27.07
C ARG A 210 5.76 17.00 26.40
N PRO A 211 6.82 17.66 25.90
CA PRO A 211 7.99 16.97 25.37
C PRO A 211 8.79 16.40 26.55
N GLY A 212 8.70 15.09 26.73
CA GLY A 212 9.34 14.38 27.84
C GLY A 212 8.37 13.43 28.53
N GLY A 213 8.26 12.20 28.01
CA GLY A 213 7.47 11.16 28.63
C GLY A 213 7.16 10.01 27.70
N ARG A 214 7.95 8.94 27.76
CA ARG A 214 7.54 7.59 27.40
C ARG A 214 6.20 7.30 28.07
N ARG A 215 5.10 7.21 27.33
CA ARG A 215 3.81 6.61 27.75
C ARG A 215 3.08 6.13 26.50
N LEU A 216 2.65 4.89 26.33
CA LEU A 216 2.64 3.71 27.18
C LEU A 216 3.19 2.52 26.39
N LEU A 217 4.04 1.70 27.00
CA LEU A 217 4.12 0.29 26.65
C LEU A 217 2.73 -0.29 26.97
N GLN A 218 1.81 -0.30 26.00
CA GLN A 218 0.71 -1.24 26.06
C GLN A 218 1.36 -2.62 26.03
N THR A 219 1.17 -3.40 27.08
CA THR A 219 1.54 -4.81 27.09
C THR A 219 0.88 -5.44 25.87
N VAL A 220 1.69 -5.92 24.92
CA VAL A 220 1.19 -6.68 23.77
C VAL A 220 0.54 -7.95 24.34
N MET A 221 -0.77 -8.10 24.14
CA MET A 221 -1.46 -9.29 24.60
C MET A 221 -1.07 -10.46 23.70
N ILE A 222 -0.60 -11.54 24.30
CA ILE A 222 -0.26 -12.79 23.64
C ILE A 222 -1.14 -13.86 24.30
N TYR A 223 -1.96 -14.56 23.53
CA TYR A 223 -2.86 -15.57 24.09
C TYR A 223 -2.29 -16.98 24.01
N ASP A 224 -1.36 -17.23 23.09
CA ASP A 224 -0.69 -18.53 22.95
C ASP A 224 0.70 -18.35 22.32
N ILE A 225 1.61 -19.28 22.61
CA ILE A 225 3.00 -19.27 22.14
C ILE A 225 3.40 -20.66 21.67
N VAL A 226 3.95 -20.72 20.46
CA VAL A 226 4.65 -21.90 19.95
C VAL A 226 6.11 -21.57 19.65
N VAL A 227 7.00 -22.53 19.87
CA VAL A 227 8.44 -22.39 19.62
C VAL A 227 8.84 -23.27 18.45
N VAL A 228 9.58 -22.69 17.51
CA VAL A 228 10.18 -23.37 16.37
C VAL A 228 11.68 -23.53 16.64
N ASP A 229 12.12 -24.79 16.67
CA ASP A 229 13.51 -25.19 16.88
C ASP A 229 13.84 -26.35 15.92
N GLN A 230 14.92 -26.23 15.16
CA GLN A 230 15.37 -27.25 14.21
C GLN A 230 15.98 -28.49 14.90
N ASN A 231 16.20 -28.45 16.22
CA ASN A 231 16.69 -29.58 17.00
C ASN A 231 15.72 -30.77 17.04
N ALA A 232 16.28 -31.98 17.19
CA ALA A 232 15.48 -33.19 17.35
C ALA A 232 14.70 -33.17 18.67
N GLY A 233 13.36 -33.33 18.60
CA GLY A 233 12.48 -33.38 19.77
C GLY A 233 11.65 -32.12 20.05
N SER A 234 11.78 -31.07 19.22
CA SER A 234 10.87 -29.92 19.25
C SER A 234 9.46 -30.30 18.75
N ASN A 235 8.43 -29.59 19.25
CA ASN A 235 7.06 -29.74 18.75
C ASN A 235 6.90 -29.18 17.33
N TYR A 236 7.73 -28.20 16.95
CA TYR A 236 7.76 -27.62 15.62
C TYR A 236 9.21 -27.45 15.15
N ASN A 237 9.56 -28.16 14.08
CA ASN A 237 10.90 -28.11 13.47
C ASN A 237 10.97 -27.20 12.24
N THR A 238 9.83 -26.68 11.80
CA THR A 238 9.70 -25.79 10.66
C THR A 238 8.77 -24.63 11.00
N ILE A 239 9.01 -23.48 10.38
CA ILE A 239 8.17 -22.28 10.58
C ILE A 239 6.78 -22.55 9.96
N GLY A 240 6.73 -23.22 8.81
CA GLY A 240 5.48 -23.58 8.15
C GLY A 240 4.54 -24.42 9.02
N ALA A 241 5.07 -25.37 9.81
CA ALA A 241 4.26 -26.20 10.70
C ALA A 241 3.66 -25.37 11.86
N ALA A 242 4.44 -24.47 12.46
CA ALA A 242 3.96 -23.59 13.52
C ALA A 242 2.91 -22.59 12.99
N VAL A 243 3.11 -22.06 11.78
CA VAL A 243 2.10 -21.25 11.10
C VAL A 243 0.82 -22.04 10.87
N ALA A 244 0.90 -23.28 10.38
CA ALA A 244 -0.27 -24.11 10.13
C ALA A 244 -1.09 -24.42 11.40
N ALA A 245 -0.45 -24.43 12.57
CA ALA A 245 -1.09 -24.60 13.87
C ALA A 245 -1.78 -23.33 14.39
N ALA A 246 -1.45 -22.14 13.85
CA ALA A 246 -2.06 -20.89 14.28
C ALA A 246 -3.58 -20.88 14.02
N PRO A 247 -4.41 -20.47 15.00
CA PRO A 247 -5.85 -20.35 14.82
C PRO A 247 -6.22 -19.42 13.66
N LYS A 248 -7.30 -19.76 12.97
CA LYS A 248 -7.85 -18.97 11.86
C LYS A 248 -8.94 -18.03 12.35
N TYR A 249 -9.01 -16.84 11.75
CA TYR A 249 -9.99 -15.79 11.98
C TYR A 249 -10.04 -15.29 13.42
N SER A 250 -8.88 -15.23 14.09
CA SER A 250 -8.75 -14.64 15.41
C SER A 250 -9.19 -13.18 15.41
N ASP A 251 -10.01 -12.79 16.37
CA ASP A 251 -10.34 -11.39 16.62
C ASP A 251 -9.24 -10.77 17.49
N GLY A 252 -8.77 -9.57 17.13
CA GLY A 252 -7.63 -8.92 17.80
C GLY A 252 -7.85 -8.61 19.28
N THR A 253 -9.06 -8.83 19.79
CA THR A 253 -9.45 -8.71 21.20
C THR A 253 -8.71 -9.71 22.10
N LYS A 254 -8.36 -10.89 21.58
CA LYS A 254 -7.60 -11.92 22.30
C LYS A 254 -6.10 -11.65 22.30
N GLY A 255 -5.61 -10.74 21.47
CA GLY A 255 -4.19 -10.53 21.24
C GLY A 255 -3.61 -11.48 20.19
N TYR A 256 -2.30 -11.70 20.27
CA TYR A 256 -1.50 -12.37 19.27
C TYR A 256 -1.29 -13.86 19.53
N PHE A 257 -1.28 -14.65 18.46
CA PHE A 257 -0.65 -15.97 18.45
C PHE A 257 0.83 -15.81 18.15
N LEU A 258 1.69 -16.07 19.12
CA LEU A 258 3.13 -15.87 18.97
C LEU A 258 3.82 -17.15 18.49
N ILE A 259 4.56 -17.04 17.39
CA ILE A 259 5.50 -18.04 16.92
C ILE A 259 6.90 -17.49 17.21
N TYR A 260 7.57 -18.08 18.19
CA TYR A 260 8.96 -17.79 18.48
C TYR A 260 9.85 -18.70 17.63
N VAL A 261 10.74 -18.13 16.83
CA VAL A 261 11.61 -18.85 15.91
C VAL A 261 13.05 -18.70 16.37
N MET A 262 13.66 -19.79 16.80
CA MET A 262 15.04 -19.77 17.28
C MET A 262 16.04 -19.43 16.16
N ALA A 263 17.27 -19.13 16.54
CA ALA A 263 18.37 -18.89 15.63
C ALA A 263 18.59 -20.11 14.73
N GLY A 264 18.77 -19.87 13.44
CA GLY A 264 18.86 -20.91 12.44
C GLY A 264 18.61 -20.37 11.03
N VAL A 265 18.94 -21.20 10.05
CA VAL A 265 18.66 -20.92 8.64
C VAL A 265 17.53 -21.85 8.18
N TYR A 266 16.40 -21.23 7.85
CA TYR A 266 15.16 -21.89 7.45
C TYR A 266 14.98 -21.71 5.94
N ASN A 267 15.31 -22.74 5.17
CA ASN A 267 15.06 -22.78 3.73
C ASN A 267 13.62 -23.20 3.46
N GLU A 268 12.70 -22.26 3.66
CA GLU A 268 11.25 -22.48 3.62
C GLU A 268 10.56 -21.32 2.87
N TYR A 269 9.46 -21.64 2.18
CA TYR A 269 8.56 -20.64 1.62
C TYR A 269 7.36 -20.47 2.55
N ILE A 270 7.32 -19.37 3.28
CA ILE A 270 6.34 -19.13 4.34
C ILE A 270 5.17 -18.32 3.78
N SER A 271 3.94 -18.72 4.12
CA SER A 271 2.72 -18.00 3.75
C SER A 271 1.80 -17.86 4.94
N ILE A 272 1.58 -16.62 5.42
CA ILE A 272 0.49 -16.30 6.34
C ILE A 272 -0.76 -16.05 5.50
N ALA A 273 -1.70 -17.00 5.52
CA ALA A 273 -2.94 -16.88 4.77
C ALA A 273 -3.79 -15.69 5.28
N PRO A 274 -4.68 -15.13 4.45
CA PRO A 274 -5.62 -14.09 4.87
C PRO A 274 -6.48 -14.47 6.09
N SER A 275 -6.76 -15.77 6.23
CA SER A 275 -7.48 -16.32 7.38
C SER A 275 -6.66 -16.38 8.67
N GLN A 276 -5.33 -16.21 8.64
CA GLN A 276 -4.47 -16.28 9.83
C GLN A 276 -4.19 -14.88 10.36
N THR A 277 -5.20 -14.29 11.00
CA THR A 277 -5.15 -12.92 11.55
C THR A 277 -4.45 -12.87 12.91
N TYR A 278 -3.79 -11.75 13.21
CA TYR A 278 -3.09 -11.48 14.47
C TYR A 278 -2.04 -12.55 14.85
N VAL A 279 -1.29 -13.04 13.85
CA VAL A 279 -0.09 -13.85 14.06
C VAL A 279 1.11 -12.93 14.29
N MET A 280 1.90 -13.22 15.32
CA MET A 280 3.18 -12.57 15.60
C MET A 280 4.31 -13.59 15.41
N ILE A 281 5.34 -13.24 14.66
CA ILE A 281 6.55 -14.06 14.54
C ILE A 281 7.75 -13.27 15.06
N VAL A 282 8.46 -13.84 16.03
CA VAL A 282 9.63 -13.23 16.66
C VAL A 282 10.82 -14.15 16.45
N GLY A 283 11.89 -13.65 15.84
CA GLY A 283 13.19 -14.31 15.73
C GLY A 283 14.16 -13.90 16.83
N ASP A 284 15.29 -14.59 16.91
CA ASP A 284 16.42 -14.28 17.80
C ASP A 284 17.20 -13.01 17.38
N GLY A 285 16.84 -12.39 16.25
CA GLY A 285 17.40 -11.13 15.76
C GLY A 285 17.88 -11.19 14.32
N ILE A 286 18.17 -10.00 13.76
CA ILE A 286 18.76 -9.86 12.42
C ILE A 286 20.06 -10.66 12.33
N GLY A 287 20.20 -11.46 11.27
CA GLY A 287 21.33 -12.37 11.04
C GLY A 287 21.33 -13.65 11.89
N GLN A 288 20.44 -13.79 12.88
CA GLN A 288 20.34 -15.00 13.72
C GLN A 288 19.23 -15.93 13.24
N THR A 289 18.04 -15.40 13.01
CA THR A 289 16.92 -16.15 12.42
C THR A 289 16.74 -15.76 10.96
N VAL A 290 17.16 -16.63 10.05
CA VAL A 290 17.20 -16.37 8.60
C VAL A 290 16.20 -17.27 7.88
N ILE A 291 15.23 -16.67 7.21
CA ILE A 291 14.28 -17.32 6.31
C ILE A 291 14.75 -17.07 4.87
N THR A 292 15.08 -18.13 4.14
CA THR A 292 15.71 -18.04 2.82
C THR A 292 14.94 -18.81 1.75
N GLY A 293 14.91 -18.25 0.55
CA GLY A 293 14.38 -18.86 -0.66
C GLY A 293 15.12 -18.32 -1.89
N ASN A 294 14.79 -18.82 -3.07
CA ASN A 294 15.45 -18.47 -4.33
C ASN A 294 14.52 -18.53 -5.56
N ARG A 295 13.20 -18.46 -5.37
CA ARG A 295 12.25 -18.36 -6.49
C ARG A 295 12.39 -17.02 -7.17
N ASN A 296 12.24 -17.00 -8.49
CA ASN A 296 12.20 -15.79 -9.30
C ASN A 296 11.02 -15.83 -10.28
N ALA A 297 10.61 -14.65 -10.76
CA ALA A 297 9.69 -14.54 -11.87
C ALA A 297 10.36 -15.11 -13.13
N GLY A 298 9.80 -16.18 -13.67
CA GLY A 298 10.45 -16.95 -14.70
C GLY A 298 9.54 -18.03 -15.26
N PRO A 299 10.08 -19.19 -15.69
CA PRO A 299 9.28 -20.22 -16.36
C PRO A 299 8.23 -20.88 -15.46
N THR A 300 8.39 -20.76 -14.14
CA THR A 300 7.55 -21.44 -13.14
C THR A 300 6.68 -20.50 -12.32
N TRP A 301 7.27 -19.41 -11.82
CA TRP A 301 6.61 -18.53 -10.85
C TRP A 301 6.38 -17.16 -11.46
N SER A 302 5.30 -16.50 -11.05
CA SER A 302 5.13 -15.05 -11.23
C SER A 302 5.99 -14.28 -10.21
N THR A 303 6.13 -12.96 -10.39
CA THR A 303 6.69 -12.08 -9.36
C THR A 303 5.94 -12.22 -8.03
N PHE A 304 4.60 -12.29 -8.06
CA PHE A 304 3.76 -12.40 -6.86
C PHE A 304 4.02 -13.71 -6.10
N SER A 305 4.17 -14.81 -6.82
CA SER A 305 4.41 -16.17 -6.27
C SER A 305 5.90 -16.47 -6.00
N SER A 306 6.82 -15.56 -6.37
CA SER A 306 8.26 -15.72 -6.09
C SER A 306 8.66 -15.45 -4.64
N ALA A 307 7.75 -14.89 -3.83
CA ALA A 307 8.03 -14.48 -2.45
C ALA A 307 8.55 -15.62 -1.57
N THR A 308 9.73 -15.44 -0.93
CA THR A 308 10.20 -16.32 0.15
C THR A 308 9.23 -16.29 1.33
N PHE A 309 8.76 -15.10 1.70
CA PHE A 309 7.78 -14.91 2.76
C PHE A 309 6.61 -14.06 2.25
N ALA A 310 5.41 -14.64 2.23
CA ALA A 310 4.16 -13.97 1.90
C ALA A 310 3.30 -13.75 3.16
N VAL A 311 2.84 -12.52 3.39
CA VAL A 311 2.00 -12.16 4.52
C VAL A 311 0.66 -11.60 4.02
N GLY A 312 -0.44 -12.30 4.33
CA GLY A 312 -1.79 -11.90 3.98
C GLY A 312 -2.76 -11.73 5.15
N GLY A 313 -2.45 -12.26 6.33
CA GLY A 313 -3.30 -12.14 7.52
C GLY A 313 -3.24 -10.77 8.18
N GLN A 314 -4.40 -10.13 8.39
CA GLN A 314 -4.51 -8.82 9.05
C GLN A 314 -3.83 -8.83 10.42
N GLY A 315 -3.17 -7.71 10.74
CA GLY A 315 -2.56 -7.49 12.04
C GLY A 315 -1.24 -8.21 12.23
N PHE A 316 -0.66 -8.82 11.20
CA PHE A 316 0.60 -9.56 11.29
C PHE A 316 1.73 -8.71 11.88
N VAL A 317 2.56 -9.31 12.73
CA VAL A 317 3.77 -8.69 13.28
C VAL A 317 4.97 -9.59 13.05
N GLY A 318 6.03 -9.08 12.43
CA GLY A 318 7.33 -9.74 12.32
C GLY A 318 8.41 -8.96 13.07
N ILE A 319 9.17 -9.63 13.94
CA ILE A 319 10.22 -9.00 14.75
C ILE A 319 11.52 -9.79 14.66
N GLY A 320 12.66 -9.12 14.43
CA GLY A 320 13.97 -9.75 14.58
C GLY A 320 14.23 -10.85 13.55
N LEU A 321 13.67 -10.74 12.34
CA LEU A 321 13.81 -11.74 11.28
C LEU A 321 14.72 -11.24 10.16
N THR A 322 15.48 -12.14 9.55
CA THR A 322 16.10 -11.92 8.22
C THR A 322 15.32 -12.70 7.19
N ILE A 323 14.80 -12.02 6.17
CA ILE A 323 13.97 -12.60 5.11
C ILE A 323 14.69 -12.32 3.80
N GLN A 324 15.17 -13.37 3.13
CA GLN A 324 16.00 -13.20 1.94
C GLN A 324 15.53 -14.02 0.74
N ASN A 325 15.77 -13.46 -0.45
CA ASN A 325 15.70 -14.19 -1.71
C ASN A 325 17.07 -14.17 -2.41
N THR A 326 17.67 -15.35 -2.53
CA THR A 326 19.03 -15.55 -3.03
C THR A 326 19.09 -15.89 -4.52
N ALA A 327 18.01 -15.67 -5.28
CA ALA A 327 18.01 -15.87 -6.72
C ALA A 327 19.11 -15.05 -7.42
N GLY A 328 19.43 -13.85 -6.91
CA GLY A 328 20.50 -13.01 -7.46
C GLY A 328 20.08 -12.15 -8.65
N ALA A 329 20.90 -11.14 -8.97
CA ALA A 329 20.59 -10.13 -10.00
C ALA A 329 20.33 -10.70 -11.41
N ILE A 330 20.96 -11.84 -11.75
CA ILE A 330 20.83 -12.48 -13.07
C ILE A 330 19.42 -13.05 -13.33
N ASN A 331 18.68 -13.34 -12.27
CA ASN A 331 17.39 -14.03 -12.34
C ASN A 331 16.18 -13.08 -12.40
N GLY A 332 16.41 -11.78 -12.58
CA GLY A 332 15.32 -10.79 -12.68
C GLY A 332 14.55 -10.65 -11.37
N GLN A 333 13.24 -10.49 -11.45
CA GLN A 333 12.37 -10.24 -10.29
C GLN A 333 12.38 -11.43 -9.32
N ALA A 334 12.70 -11.20 -8.05
CA ALA A 334 12.73 -12.25 -7.04
C ALA A 334 12.39 -11.69 -5.65
N VAL A 335 11.16 -11.94 -5.20
CA VAL A 335 10.64 -11.31 -3.99
C VAL A 335 11.15 -12.03 -2.73
N ALA A 336 11.68 -11.27 -1.78
CA ALA A 336 12.00 -11.78 -0.44
C ALA A 336 10.76 -11.74 0.45
N LEU A 337 10.13 -10.57 0.54
CA LEU A 337 8.92 -10.37 1.35
C LEU A 337 7.80 -9.78 0.48
N ARG A 338 6.66 -10.45 0.44
CA ARG A 338 5.40 -9.90 -0.07
C ARG A 338 4.43 -9.65 1.08
N ASN A 339 3.92 -8.42 1.17
CA ASN A 339 2.96 -8.04 2.20
C ASN A 339 1.65 -7.53 1.56
N THR A 340 0.55 -8.25 1.82
CA THR A 340 -0.83 -7.92 1.44
C THR A 340 -1.72 -7.73 2.67
N ALA A 341 -1.16 -7.77 3.88
CA ALA A 341 -1.89 -7.71 5.14
C ALA A 341 -2.11 -6.27 5.61
N ASP A 342 -3.34 -5.99 6.03
CA ASP A 342 -3.68 -4.72 6.65
C ASP A 342 -3.23 -4.65 8.11
N LEU A 343 -2.86 -3.46 8.57
CA LEU A 343 -2.36 -3.20 9.93
C LEU A 343 -1.14 -4.07 10.30
N SER A 344 -0.28 -4.35 9.32
CA SER A 344 0.90 -5.20 9.50
C SER A 344 2.13 -4.39 9.92
N VAL A 345 2.99 -5.00 10.74
CA VAL A 345 4.20 -4.39 11.28
C VAL A 345 5.42 -5.29 11.06
N PHE A 346 6.52 -4.71 10.60
CA PHE A 346 7.85 -5.31 10.66
C PHE A 346 8.75 -4.42 11.50
N TYR A 347 9.39 -5.00 12.52
CA TYR A 347 10.24 -4.27 13.46
C TYR A 347 11.59 -4.96 13.60
N GLN A 348 12.68 -4.23 13.36
CA GLN A 348 14.04 -4.79 13.43
C GLN A 348 14.18 -6.06 12.58
N CYS A 349 13.69 -6.01 11.34
CA CYS A 349 13.86 -7.08 10.36
C CYS A 349 14.87 -6.67 9.28
N SER A 350 15.54 -7.65 8.68
CA SER A 350 16.32 -7.47 7.45
C SER A 350 15.58 -8.12 6.29
N ILE A 351 15.40 -7.39 5.19
CA ILE A 351 14.67 -7.83 4.00
C ILE A 351 15.63 -7.71 2.81
N GLU A 352 16.07 -8.85 2.27
CA GLU A 352 17.28 -8.91 1.45
C GLU A 352 17.04 -9.59 0.10
N GLY A 353 17.53 -8.96 -0.97
CA GLY A 353 17.37 -9.47 -2.33
C GLY A 353 18.05 -8.56 -3.34
N TYR A 354 17.69 -8.71 -4.61
CA TYR A 354 18.20 -7.90 -5.72
C TYR A 354 17.08 -7.10 -6.37
N GLN A 355 16.47 -7.62 -7.43
CA GLN A 355 15.34 -6.96 -8.07
C GLN A 355 14.04 -7.39 -7.39
N ASP A 356 13.15 -6.43 -7.13
CA ASP A 356 11.82 -6.65 -6.53
C ASP A 356 11.88 -7.27 -5.11
N THR A 357 12.83 -6.87 -4.26
CA THR A 357 13.03 -7.46 -2.92
C THR A 357 11.79 -7.40 -2.01
N LEU A 358 11.24 -6.20 -1.77
CA LEU A 358 10.10 -5.96 -0.90
C LEU A 358 8.88 -5.59 -1.73
N TYR A 359 7.94 -6.51 -1.83
CA TYR A 359 6.64 -6.27 -2.44
C TYR A 359 5.63 -5.78 -1.40
N ALA A 360 5.65 -4.47 -1.13
CA ALA A 360 4.64 -3.76 -0.33
C ALA A 360 3.35 -3.62 -1.17
N HIS A 361 2.66 -4.74 -1.36
CA HIS A 361 1.65 -4.92 -2.39
C HIS A 361 0.40 -4.06 -2.16
N SER A 362 -0.30 -4.22 -1.03
CA SER A 362 -1.57 -3.54 -0.73
C SER A 362 -1.78 -3.32 0.77
N MET A 363 -2.84 -2.60 1.14
CA MET A 363 -3.23 -2.32 2.53
C MET A 363 -2.26 -1.41 3.30
N ARG A 364 -2.50 -1.23 4.62
CA ARG A 364 -1.72 -0.36 5.50
C ARG A 364 -0.59 -1.15 6.17
N GLN A 365 0.63 -0.65 6.05
CA GLN A 365 1.83 -1.37 6.48
C GLN A 365 2.81 -0.42 7.19
N PHE A 366 3.49 -0.93 8.20
CA PHE A 366 4.52 -0.18 8.93
C PHE A 366 5.82 -0.99 9.05
N TYR A 367 6.92 -0.38 8.62
CA TYR A 367 8.26 -0.95 8.72
C TYR A 367 9.09 -0.01 9.58
N ARG A 368 9.68 -0.53 10.66
CA ARG A 368 10.45 0.28 11.60
C ARG A 368 11.78 -0.35 11.95
N GLU A 369 12.84 0.45 11.90
CA GLU A 369 14.20 0.02 12.23
C GLU A 369 14.63 -1.21 11.42
N CYS A 370 14.12 -1.35 10.19
CA CYS A 370 14.44 -2.45 9.30
C CYS A 370 15.64 -2.12 8.41
N ASN A 371 16.37 -3.15 7.97
CA ASN A 371 17.33 -3.05 6.88
C ASN A 371 16.69 -3.60 5.60
N ILE A 372 16.76 -2.87 4.49
CA ILE A 372 16.17 -3.29 3.21
C ILE A 372 17.22 -3.18 2.12
N TYR A 373 17.52 -4.29 1.44
CA TYR A 373 18.57 -4.38 0.43
C TYR A 373 18.02 -4.71 -0.95
N GLY A 374 18.55 -4.07 -1.98
CA GLY A 374 18.23 -4.44 -3.36
C GLY A 374 18.84 -3.55 -4.42
N THR A 375 18.37 -3.72 -5.66
CA THR A 375 18.94 -3.09 -6.86
C THR A 375 17.89 -2.33 -7.66
N VAL A 376 17.12 -3.05 -8.48
CA VAL A 376 16.05 -2.51 -9.32
C VAL A 376 14.72 -2.69 -8.61
N ASP A 377 13.96 -1.61 -8.47
CA ASP A 377 12.59 -1.55 -7.94
C ASP A 377 12.40 -2.30 -6.61
N PHE A 378 13.42 -2.28 -5.74
CA PHE A 378 13.47 -3.23 -4.63
C PHE A 378 12.51 -2.92 -3.47
N ILE A 379 11.83 -1.77 -3.50
CA ILE A 379 10.63 -1.49 -2.70
C ILE A 379 9.50 -1.07 -3.65
N PHE A 380 8.56 -1.97 -3.92
CA PHE A 380 7.55 -1.76 -4.95
C PHE A 380 6.16 -2.20 -4.52
N GLY A 381 5.16 -1.78 -5.28
CA GLY A 381 3.74 -2.07 -5.05
C GLY A 381 2.90 -0.84 -4.74
N ASN A 382 1.72 -1.07 -4.17
CA ASN A 382 0.69 -0.05 -4.00
C ASN A 382 0.06 -0.08 -2.59
N ALA A 383 0.83 -0.45 -1.57
CA ALA A 383 0.42 -0.30 -0.18
C ALA A 383 0.36 1.19 0.23
N ALA A 384 -0.35 1.47 1.32
CA ALA A 384 -0.13 2.65 2.16
C ALA A 384 0.94 2.28 3.19
N ALA A 385 2.21 2.48 2.86
CA ALA A 385 3.34 2.00 3.66
C ALA A 385 4.17 3.15 4.22
N VAL A 386 4.49 3.04 5.52
CA VAL A 386 5.43 3.95 6.19
C VAL A 386 6.67 3.16 6.59
N PHE A 387 7.83 3.70 6.22
CA PHE A 387 9.15 3.24 6.59
C PHE A 387 9.74 4.26 7.55
N GLN A 388 10.02 3.87 8.80
CA GLN A 388 10.50 4.78 9.83
C GLN A 388 11.82 4.27 10.42
N ASP A 389 12.83 5.13 10.44
CA ASP A 389 14.16 4.83 10.97
C ASP A 389 14.81 3.58 10.33
N CYS A 390 14.41 3.25 9.10
CA CYS A 390 14.96 2.13 8.34
C CYS A 390 16.28 2.50 7.65
N ASN A 391 17.15 1.51 7.46
CA ASN A 391 18.30 1.61 6.56
C ASN A 391 17.95 0.99 5.21
N ILE A 392 18.17 1.75 4.14
CA ILE A 392 17.85 1.39 2.77
C ILE A 392 19.17 1.28 1.98
N TYR A 393 19.54 0.07 1.59
CA TYR A 393 20.85 -0.26 1.03
C TYR A 393 20.74 -0.66 -0.45
N ALA A 394 21.29 0.16 -1.33
CA ALA A 394 21.41 -0.18 -2.74
C ALA A 394 22.61 -1.11 -2.96
N GLN A 395 22.40 -2.23 -3.64
CA GLN A 395 23.43 -3.22 -3.96
C GLN A 395 23.98 -3.02 -5.38
N ILE A 396 24.99 -3.81 -5.75
CA ILE A 396 25.54 -3.81 -7.11
C ILE A 396 24.55 -4.54 -8.05
N PRO A 397 23.98 -3.87 -9.07
CA PRO A 397 23.10 -4.49 -10.05
C PRO A 397 23.92 -5.23 -11.12
N LEU A 398 23.24 -5.79 -12.12
CA LEU A 398 23.92 -6.29 -13.31
C LEU A 398 24.65 -5.16 -14.04
N ARG A 399 25.76 -5.49 -14.71
CA ARG A 399 26.55 -4.53 -15.48
C ARG A 399 25.65 -3.82 -16.51
N GLY A 400 25.67 -2.48 -16.47
CA GLY A 400 24.88 -1.63 -17.38
C GLY A 400 23.50 -1.26 -16.85
N GLN A 401 23.07 -1.79 -15.71
CA GLN A 401 21.86 -1.36 -15.00
C GLN A 401 22.17 -0.26 -13.99
N GLY A 402 21.13 0.51 -13.65
CA GLY A 402 21.11 1.40 -12.49
C GLY A 402 20.11 0.91 -11.45
N ASN A 403 20.20 1.45 -10.24
CA ASN A 403 19.30 1.12 -9.16
C ASN A 403 18.11 2.09 -9.11
N THR A 404 16.94 1.55 -8.80
CA THR A 404 15.72 2.31 -8.48
C THR A 404 15.20 1.79 -7.16
N ILE A 405 15.22 2.65 -6.14
CA ILE A 405 14.84 2.21 -4.78
C ILE A 405 13.35 1.92 -4.70
N THR A 406 12.53 2.79 -5.28
CA THR A 406 11.08 2.63 -5.26
C THR A 406 10.46 2.49 -6.65
N ALA A 407 9.42 1.68 -6.74
CA ALA A 407 8.53 1.57 -7.89
C ALA A 407 7.07 1.50 -7.44
N GLN A 408 6.52 2.65 -7.07
CA GLN A 408 5.17 2.73 -6.50
C GLN A 408 4.11 2.71 -7.61
N SER A 409 3.08 1.86 -7.47
CA SER A 409 2.12 1.53 -8.52
C SER A 409 0.68 2.00 -8.28
N ARG A 410 0.51 3.19 -7.70
CA ARG A 410 -0.83 3.81 -7.63
C ARG A 410 -1.36 4.12 -9.02
N SER A 411 -2.50 3.51 -9.36
CA SER A 411 -3.09 3.56 -10.71
C SER A 411 -4.37 4.40 -10.80
N ASP A 412 -5.01 4.72 -9.68
CA ASP A 412 -6.17 5.62 -9.61
C ASP A 412 -5.93 6.75 -8.58
N PRO A 413 -6.27 8.01 -8.90
CA PRO A 413 -5.98 9.14 -8.02
C PRO A 413 -6.73 9.07 -6.67
N ASN A 414 -7.85 8.35 -6.63
CA ASN A 414 -8.70 8.19 -5.44
C ASN A 414 -8.18 7.11 -4.49
N GLN A 415 -7.16 6.34 -4.87
CA GLN A 415 -6.50 5.40 -3.96
C GLN A 415 -5.77 6.15 -2.84
N ASN A 416 -5.94 5.70 -1.61
CA ASN A 416 -5.28 6.26 -0.42
C ASN A 416 -3.87 5.69 -0.17
N THR A 417 -3.20 5.21 -1.23
CA THR A 417 -1.95 4.46 -1.18
C THR A 417 -0.72 5.33 -1.48
N GLY A 418 0.46 4.84 -1.14
CA GLY A 418 1.72 5.57 -1.31
C GLY A 418 2.77 5.13 -0.31
N PHE A 419 4.02 5.49 -0.57
CA PHE A 419 5.14 5.21 0.33
C PHE A 419 5.63 6.48 1.02
N SER A 420 5.92 6.38 2.31
CA SER A 420 6.51 7.45 3.10
C SER A 420 7.75 6.93 3.83
N PHE A 421 8.89 7.57 3.60
CA PHE A 421 10.14 7.28 4.29
C PHE A 421 10.46 8.44 5.24
N GLN A 422 10.60 8.13 6.53
CA GLN A 422 10.83 9.10 7.60
C GLN A 422 12.00 8.67 8.48
N GLY A 423 12.98 9.55 8.71
CA GLY A 423 14.14 9.18 9.55
C GLY A 423 15.05 8.11 8.93
N CYS A 424 14.83 7.75 7.66
CA CYS A 424 15.55 6.66 7.01
C CYS A 424 16.96 7.08 6.60
N GLN A 425 17.82 6.08 6.34
CA GLN A 425 19.16 6.28 5.80
C GLN A 425 19.28 5.55 4.46
N PHE A 426 19.51 6.28 3.38
CA PHE A 426 19.68 5.75 2.03
C PHE A 426 21.17 5.68 1.70
N LYS A 427 21.72 4.48 1.61
CA LYS A 427 23.17 4.22 1.51
C LYS A 427 23.50 3.17 0.46
N ALA A 428 24.77 3.10 0.08
CA ALA A 428 25.30 1.94 -0.63
C ALA A 428 25.40 0.75 0.34
N GLY A 429 25.05 -0.45 -0.13
CA GLY A 429 25.37 -1.70 0.56
C GLY A 429 26.90 -1.91 0.59
N PRO A 430 27.41 -2.81 1.46
CA PRO A 430 28.84 -2.94 1.72
C PRO A 430 29.71 -3.10 0.46
N ASP A 431 29.33 -3.99 -0.44
CA ASP A 431 30.08 -4.25 -1.68
C ASP A 431 30.03 -3.07 -2.65
N MET A 432 28.87 -2.41 -2.74
CA MET A 432 28.70 -1.22 -3.58
C MET A 432 29.52 -0.04 -3.03
N ALA A 433 29.60 0.12 -1.71
CA ALA A 433 30.41 1.16 -1.08
C ALA A 433 31.91 0.97 -1.37
N ALA A 434 32.37 -0.29 -1.46
CA ALA A 434 33.77 -0.63 -1.74
C ALA A 434 34.22 -0.24 -3.17
N ILE A 435 33.31 -0.21 -4.14
CA ILE A 435 33.61 0.19 -5.53
C ILE A 435 33.33 1.67 -5.82
N GLY A 436 32.84 2.41 -4.83
CA GLY A 436 32.44 3.81 -4.95
C GLY A 436 31.11 4.04 -5.69
N ASN A 437 30.72 5.30 -5.83
CA ASN A 437 29.43 5.73 -6.42
C ASN A 437 29.41 5.63 -7.96
N VAL A 438 29.75 4.47 -8.52
CA VAL A 438 29.82 4.24 -9.96
C VAL A 438 28.50 3.73 -10.56
N VAL A 439 27.58 3.25 -9.72
CA VAL A 439 26.25 2.78 -10.14
C VAL A 439 25.23 3.90 -9.98
N PRO A 440 24.56 4.34 -11.07
CA PRO A 440 23.52 5.36 -10.94
C PRO A 440 22.36 4.81 -10.11
N THR A 441 22.05 5.49 -9.00
CA THR A 441 20.97 5.09 -8.09
C THR A 441 19.95 6.22 -7.95
N PHE A 442 18.66 5.90 -8.08
CA PHE A 442 17.55 6.86 -7.96
C PHE A 442 16.62 6.48 -6.81
N LEU A 443 15.99 7.48 -6.18
CA LEU A 443 14.97 7.28 -5.15
C LEU A 443 13.79 6.45 -5.67
N GLY A 444 13.54 6.47 -6.97
CA GLY A 444 12.61 5.56 -7.62
C GLY A 444 12.22 5.98 -9.03
N ARG A 445 11.26 5.24 -9.57
CA ARG A 445 10.57 5.49 -10.83
C ARG A 445 9.06 5.26 -10.69
N PRO A 446 8.21 5.98 -11.45
CA PRO A 446 6.77 5.74 -11.39
C PRO A 446 6.42 4.45 -12.14
N TRP A 447 6.02 3.40 -11.43
CA TRP A 447 5.52 2.18 -12.08
C TRP A 447 4.12 2.41 -12.69
N MET A 448 3.28 3.21 -12.03
CA MET A 448 1.96 3.60 -12.53
C MET A 448 1.74 5.11 -12.50
N LEU A 449 0.69 5.57 -13.21
CA LEU A 449 0.44 6.98 -13.52
C LEU A 449 0.32 7.90 -12.30
N TYR A 450 -0.20 7.42 -11.19
CA TYR A 450 -0.42 8.23 -10.00
C TYR A 450 0.57 7.90 -8.89
N SER A 451 1.74 7.38 -9.26
CA SER A 451 2.82 7.01 -8.34
C SER A 451 3.06 8.07 -7.27
N ARG A 452 3.12 7.64 -6.00
CA ARG A 452 3.23 8.56 -4.86
C ARG A 452 4.23 8.06 -3.82
N VAL A 453 5.34 8.76 -3.72
CA VAL A 453 6.41 8.49 -2.74
C VAL A 453 6.86 9.79 -2.10
N VAL A 454 7.07 9.79 -0.79
CA VAL A 454 7.62 10.92 -0.03
C VAL A 454 8.83 10.43 0.75
N VAL A 455 9.93 11.18 0.66
CA VAL A 455 11.12 10.99 1.50
C VAL A 455 11.30 12.25 2.32
N MET A 456 11.28 12.12 3.65
CA MET A 456 11.33 13.25 4.57
C MET A 456 12.23 12.94 5.76
N GLN A 457 12.91 13.97 6.29
CA GLN A 457 13.76 13.86 7.49
C GLN A 457 14.75 12.70 7.42
N SER A 458 15.24 12.37 6.22
CA SER A 458 16.04 11.19 5.95
C SER A 458 17.42 11.60 5.44
N PHE A 459 18.42 10.77 5.71
CA PHE A 459 19.77 10.93 5.18
C PHE A 459 19.86 10.31 3.78
N LEU A 460 20.29 11.09 2.80
CA LEU A 460 20.58 10.63 1.44
C LEU A 460 22.09 10.67 1.24
N ASP A 461 22.73 9.51 1.12
CA ASP A 461 24.14 9.43 0.80
C ASP A 461 24.40 9.81 -0.67
N SER A 462 25.66 10.08 -0.97
CA SER A 462 26.20 10.52 -2.25
C SER A 462 25.97 9.56 -3.43
N LEU A 463 25.52 8.32 -3.19
CA LEU A 463 25.12 7.40 -4.26
C LEU A 463 23.84 7.85 -4.99
N ILE A 464 22.98 8.63 -4.32
CA ILE A 464 21.72 9.07 -4.90
C ILE A 464 22.03 10.10 -5.99
N ASN A 465 21.60 9.80 -7.21
CA ASN A 465 21.78 10.68 -8.35
C ASN A 465 21.16 12.06 -8.04
N PRO A 466 21.84 13.18 -8.35
CA PRO A 466 21.31 14.53 -8.10
C PRO A 466 19.95 14.84 -8.74
N ALA A 467 19.56 14.12 -9.79
CA ALA A 467 18.22 14.21 -10.37
C ALA A 467 17.12 13.69 -9.41
N GLY A 468 17.49 12.90 -8.40
CA GLY A 468 16.63 12.29 -7.40
C GLY A 468 15.83 11.12 -7.95
N TRP A 469 15.01 11.38 -8.96
CA TRP A 469 14.06 10.42 -9.54
C TRP A 469 14.41 10.07 -10.98
N TYR A 470 14.19 8.80 -11.35
CA TYR A 470 14.36 8.37 -12.72
C TYR A 470 13.20 8.86 -13.58
N ARG A 471 13.49 9.62 -14.64
CA ARG A 471 12.47 10.10 -15.59
C ARG A 471 12.12 9.02 -16.59
N LEU A 472 10.85 8.63 -16.60
CA LEU A 472 10.23 7.97 -17.75
C LEU A 472 9.66 9.06 -18.67
N SER A 473 9.84 8.93 -19.98
CA SER A 473 9.49 9.94 -21.00
C SER A 473 8.03 10.39 -21.03
N PHE A 474 7.13 9.72 -20.30
CA PHE A 474 5.68 9.96 -20.30
C PHE A 474 5.08 10.41 -18.96
N PHE A 475 5.86 10.59 -17.90
CA PHE A 475 5.33 10.93 -16.56
C PHE A 475 5.83 12.29 -16.04
N THR A 476 4.89 13.10 -15.52
CA THR A 476 5.21 14.32 -14.78
C THR A 476 5.52 13.96 -13.33
N ILE A 477 6.78 14.10 -12.91
CA ILE A 477 7.20 13.84 -11.53
C ILE A 477 6.92 15.09 -10.70
N CYS A 478 6.10 14.97 -9.65
CA CYS A 478 5.89 16.04 -8.68
C CYS A 478 7.04 16.01 -7.65
N ASN A 479 8.09 16.79 -7.91
CA ASN A 479 9.20 16.94 -6.96
C ASN A 479 8.76 17.81 -5.77
N ILE A 480 8.24 17.19 -4.71
CA ILE A 480 8.18 17.85 -3.40
C ILE A 480 9.31 17.28 -2.55
N CYS A 481 10.51 17.83 -2.74
CA CYS A 481 11.58 17.69 -1.76
C CYS A 481 11.32 18.74 -0.67
N CYS A 482 10.74 18.34 0.46
CA CYS A 482 10.63 19.21 1.62
C CYS A 482 12.03 19.40 2.23
N LYS A 483 12.74 20.44 1.81
CA LYS A 483 13.85 21.01 2.58
C LYS A 483 13.24 21.78 3.75
N ALA A 484 12.98 21.10 4.86
CA ALA A 484 12.60 21.77 6.11
C ALA A 484 13.86 22.43 6.70
N GLN A 485 14.23 23.58 6.15
CA GLN A 485 15.11 24.52 6.83
C GLN A 485 14.20 25.50 7.55
N THR A 486 14.12 25.37 8.88
CA THR A 486 13.39 26.31 9.74
C THR A 486 13.98 27.70 9.57
N LEU A 487 13.20 28.67 9.08
CA LEU A 487 13.13 30.10 9.44
C LEU A 487 12.06 30.81 8.57
N PRO A 488 11.52 31.96 9.01
CA PRO A 488 10.12 32.31 8.77
C PRO A 488 9.91 33.12 7.49
N THR A 489 8.66 33.09 7.04
CA THR A 489 8.01 33.96 6.03
C THR A 489 8.24 33.64 4.54
N ASN A 490 7.08 33.49 3.87
CA ASN A 490 6.81 33.46 2.43
C ASN A 490 7.12 32.14 1.70
N LEU A 491 6.03 31.37 1.48
CA LEU A 491 5.98 30.25 0.55
C LEU A 491 6.26 30.75 -0.87
N PHE A 492 7.41 30.38 -1.41
CA PHE A 492 7.63 30.28 -2.86
C PHE A 492 8.01 28.85 -3.22
N PHE A 493 7.27 28.27 -4.15
CA PHE A 493 7.63 27.02 -4.82
C PHE A 493 8.83 27.26 -5.71
N THR A 494 9.95 26.59 -5.45
CA THR A 494 11.03 26.41 -6.40
C THR A 494 11.52 24.96 -6.34
N GLY A 495 11.42 24.27 -7.47
CA GLY A 495 12.39 23.22 -7.81
C GLY A 495 13.74 23.89 -8.06
N ILE A 496 14.80 23.08 -8.00
CA ILE A 496 16.21 23.51 -8.18
C ILE A 496 16.36 24.52 -9.30
#